data_AF-A0A367J7Y7-F1
#
_entry.id   AF-A0A367J7Y7-F1
#
_cell.length_a   1.000
_cell.length_b   1.000
_cell.length_c   1.000
_cell.angle_alpha   90.00
_cell.angle_beta   90.00
_cell.angle_gamma   90.00
#
_symmetry.space_group_name_H-M   'P 1'
#
loop_
_entity.id
_entity.type
_entity.pdbx_description
1 polymer ?
#
loop_
_entity_poly.entity_id
_entity_poly.type
_entity_poly.pdbx_seq_one_letter_code
_entity_poly.pdbx_strand_id
1 'polypeptide(L)'
;MKLLSGGIISLLLFLTSIAADDVEYAVVAFPRDSQTVAVTVNNQNYPLQNSPEYPNIFKGKAPLGPDYRYALVSGNKTTPESAVRTLANNSVSTGNEFFNRSRTVYDVPALPRAYNPIYTPFVSNMSRYNEVTTLILNVDKSGFDKILKTPKASHKFVQVYNMTYVASNEVFTFQGAGIKNAGQSSKDYAKQSLKIKFNKFNNGTKDYLYNRHALKLRAEANEPTMVREKLMLDSLAAAGAAVPGSNWVRLYVNEEPYGLFLMTDDTFDGFIDNYLHGGIHVNTTGATYKGNSMDETHGADLVYKGPSAADYDTDDLYMLEEKGNANVTKENFMGPLIEFMRKLDQTAIGTDAQHPGNITDLIDNANQTMIQAALNFLSGSWDGFWYQASNFYLTQDLSSKKWTLTTFDFDETFGNGLEEP
;
A
#
# COMPACT_ATOMS: atom_id res chain seq x y z
N MET A 1 -8.25 60.84 -70.24
CA MET A 1 -7.86 61.28 -68.88
C MET A 1 -8.84 60.66 -67.90
N LYS A 2 -8.52 59.51 -67.30
CA LYS A 2 -9.40 58.80 -66.35
C LYS A 2 -8.70 58.73 -65.00
N LEU A 3 -9.36 59.28 -63.99
CA LEU A 3 -8.93 59.37 -62.60
C LEU A 3 -8.89 57.98 -61.94
N LEU A 4 -7.82 57.70 -61.21
CA LEU A 4 -7.68 56.60 -60.26
C LEU A 4 -8.19 57.07 -58.90
N SER A 5 -9.26 56.46 -58.39
CA SER A 5 -9.72 56.63 -57.00
C SER A 5 -9.13 55.51 -56.14
N GLY A 6 -8.29 55.88 -55.17
CA GLY A 6 -7.75 54.97 -54.16
C GLY A 6 -8.79 54.63 -53.09
N GLY A 7 -8.99 53.34 -52.84
CA GLY A 7 -9.73 52.83 -51.69
C GLY A 7 -8.75 52.41 -50.59
N ILE A 8 -8.86 53.03 -49.42
CA ILE A 8 -8.16 52.62 -48.19
C ILE A 8 -8.97 51.48 -47.57
N ILE A 9 -8.38 50.29 -47.49
CA ILE A 9 -8.94 49.16 -46.73
C ILE A 9 -8.43 49.30 -45.29
N SER A 10 -9.31 49.71 -44.36
CA SER A 10 -9.05 49.63 -42.93
C SER A 10 -9.14 48.18 -42.47
N LEU A 11 -7.99 47.61 -42.11
CA LEU A 11 -7.89 46.29 -41.48
C LEU A 11 -8.29 46.42 -40.01
N LEU A 12 -9.53 46.06 -39.66
CA LEU A 12 -9.94 45.88 -38.26
C LEU A 12 -9.29 44.60 -37.72
N LEU A 13 -8.23 44.76 -36.92
CA LEU A 13 -7.70 43.71 -36.06
C LEU A 13 -8.69 43.46 -34.92
N PHE A 14 -9.50 42.41 -35.05
CA PHE A 14 -10.21 41.84 -33.92
C PHE A 14 -9.20 41.14 -33.02
N LEU A 15 -8.79 41.81 -31.94
CA LEU A 15 -8.20 41.15 -30.78
C LEU A 15 -9.29 40.32 -30.12
N THR A 16 -9.41 39.05 -30.50
CA THR A 16 -10.11 38.07 -29.69
C THR A 16 -9.26 37.83 -28.44
N SER A 17 -9.65 38.43 -27.32
CA SER A 17 -9.20 37.94 -26.01
C SER A 17 -9.72 36.52 -25.87
N ILE A 18 -8.84 35.54 -26.05
CA ILE A 18 -9.11 34.16 -25.62
C ILE A 18 -9.32 34.26 -24.12
N ALA A 19 -10.56 34.07 -23.65
CA ALA A 19 -10.78 33.82 -22.23
C ALA A 19 -9.93 32.59 -21.90
N ALA A 20 -8.93 32.74 -21.02
CA ALA A 20 -8.16 31.60 -20.56
C ALA A 20 -9.16 30.61 -19.95
N ASP A 21 -9.19 29.37 -20.43
CA ASP A 21 -10.06 28.35 -19.86
C ASP A 21 -9.71 28.20 -18.38
N ASP A 22 -10.73 28.29 -17.52
CA ASP A 22 -10.57 28.11 -16.09
C ASP A 22 -10.17 26.67 -15.80
N VAL A 23 -9.11 26.51 -15.00
CA VAL A 23 -8.62 25.23 -14.48
C VAL A 23 -9.23 24.99 -13.11
N GLU A 24 -9.62 23.74 -12.83
CA GLU A 24 -9.95 23.33 -11.47
C GLU A 24 -8.67 23.06 -10.67
N TYR A 25 -8.42 23.89 -9.66
CA TYR A 25 -7.34 23.70 -8.70
C TYR A 25 -7.88 22.96 -7.48
N ALA A 26 -7.21 21.88 -7.08
CA ALA A 26 -7.55 21.11 -5.89
C ALA A 26 -6.32 20.81 -5.02
N VAL A 27 -6.41 21.08 -3.72
CA VAL A 27 -5.29 20.89 -2.79
C VAL A 27 -5.74 20.35 -1.43
N VAL A 28 -5.02 19.34 -0.95
CA VAL A 28 -5.09 18.87 0.44
C VAL A 28 -4.27 19.81 1.31
N ALA A 29 -4.91 20.45 2.28
CA ALA A 29 -4.27 21.40 3.19
C ALA A 29 -4.85 21.31 4.62
N PHE A 30 -4.06 21.75 5.59
CA PHE A 30 -4.41 21.75 7.01
C PHE A 30 -4.25 23.16 7.59
N PRO A 31 -5.10 24.13 7.18
CA PRO A 31 -5.04 25.50 7.69
C PRO A 31 -5.28 25.55 9.21
N ARG A 32 -4.61 26.47 9.90
CA ARG A 32 -4.74 26.71 11.35
C ARG A 32 -5.30 28.11 11.61
N ASP A 33 -5.80 28.36 12.82
CA ASP A 33 -6.15 29.72 13.29
C ASP A 33 -7.06 30.51 12.32
N SER A 34 -8.13 29.86 11.85
CA SER A 34 -9.10 30.41 10.88
C SER A 34 -8.52 30.79 9.51
N GLN A 35 -7.35 30.25 9.15
CA GLN A 35 -6.81 30.39 7.80
C GLN A 35 -7.76 29.78 6.76
N THR A 36 -7.83 30.43 5.61
CA THR A 36 -8.44 29.88 4.39
C THR A 36 -7.36 29.53 3.38
N VAL A 37 -7.75 28.86 2.28
CA VAL A 37 -6.83 28.43 1.24
C VAL A 37 -7.16 29.17 -0.06
N ALA A 38 -6.12 29.60 -0.78
CA ALA A 38 -6.23 30.20 -2.10
C ALA A 38 -5.22 29.56 -3.05
N VAL A 39 -5.46 29.71 -4.35
CA VAL A 39 -4.43 29.55 -5.38
C VAL A 39 -4.02 30.92 -5.90
N THR A 40 -2.73 31.17 -5.99
CA THR A 40 -2.14 32.36 -6.60
C THR A 40 -1.73 32.03 -8.02
N VAL A 41 -2.35 32.70 -9.00
CA VAL A 41 -2.01 32.60 -10.43
C VAL A 41 -1.79 34.02 -10.95
N ASN A 42 -0.71 34.26 -11.71
CA ASN A 42 -0.39 35.60 -12.24
C ASN A 42 -0.40 36.71 -11.17
N ASN A 43 0.13 36.42 -9.98
CA ASN A 43 0.13 37.31 -8.80
C ASN A 43 -1.26 37.69 -8.24
N GLN A 44 -2.32 37.03 -8.68
CA GLN A 44 -3.68 37.21 -8.17
C GLN A 44 -4.12 35.98 -7.37
N ASN A 45 -4.73 36.21 -6.20
CA ASN A 45 -5.27 35.15 -5.35
C ASN A 45 -6.71 34.83 -5.74
N TYR A 46 -7.00 33.54 -5.88
CA TYR A 46 -8.32 32.99 -6.11
C TYR A 46 -8.68 32.09 -4.92
N PRO A 47 -9.74 32.39 -4.16
CA PRO A 47 -10.10 31.62 -2.97
C PRO A 47 -10.57 30.21 -3.35
N LEU A 48 -10.12 29.22 -2.59
CA LEU A 48 -10.58 27.83 -2.70
C LEU A 48 -11.55 27.53 -1.56
N GLN A 49 -12.53 26.65 -1.82
CA GLN A 49 -13.55 26.24 -0.86
C GLN A 49 -13.35 24.77 -0.47
N ASN A 50 -13.76 24.39 0.74
CA ASN A 50 -13.75 23.00 1.16
C ASN A 50 -14.59 22.12 0.21
N SER A 51 -14.06 20.95 -0.14
CA SER A 51 -14.74 19.96 -0.96
C SER A 51 -15.84 19.28 -0.15
N PRO A 52 -17.00 18.94 -0.75
CA PRO A 52 -17.99 18.09 -0.11
C PRO A 52 -17.49 16.67 0.17
N GLU A 53 -16.42 16.20 -0.51
CA GLU A 53 -15.85 14.86 -0.30
C GLU A 53 -15.11 14.75 1.04
N TYR A 54 -14.39 15.81 1.43
CA TYR A 54 -13.71 15.94 2.72
C TYR A 54 -13.28 17.39 3.00
N PRO A 55 -13.40 17.90 4.24
CA PRO A 55 -13.10 19.29 4.57
C PRO A 55 -11.67 19.73 4.24
N ASN A 56 -10.66 18.89 4.39
CA ASN A 56 -9.26 19.28 4.14
C ASN A 56 -8.86 19.26 2.66
N ILE A 57 -9.79 18.99 1.75
CA ILE A 57 -9.58 19.11 0.30
C ILE A 57 -10.20 20.44 -0.12
N PHE A 58 -9.42 21.36 -0.64
CA PHE A 58 -9.87 22.68 -1.08
C PHE A 58 -9.89 22.75 -2.60
N LYS A 59 -11.03 23.12 -3.19
CA LYS A 59 -11.25 23.17 -4.64
C LYS A 59 -11.74 24.55 -5.09
N GLY A 60 -11.40 24.93 -6.32
CA GLY A 60 -11.85 26.19 -6.92
C GLY A 60 -11.36 26.36 -8.34
N LYS A 61 -11.96 27.29 -9.07
CA LYS A 61 -11.57 27.62 -10.45
C LYS A 61 -10.74 28.89 -10.48
N ALA A 62 -9.68 28.88 -11.28
CA ALA A 62 -8.89 30.06 -11.62
C ALA A 62 -8.35 29.93 -13.05
N PRO A 63 -7.92 31.03 -13.68
CA PRO A 63 -7.34 30.97 -15.02
C PRO A 63 -6.11 30.07 -15.07
N LEU A 64 -5.88 29.40 -16.20
CA LEU A 64 -4.59 28.76 -16.48
C LEU A 64 -3.47 29.83 -16.49
N GLY A 65 -2.41 29.59 -15.73
CA GLY A 65 -1.20 30.42 -15.74
C GLY A 65 0.07 29.58 -15.95
N PRO A 66 1.18 30.20 -16.39
CA PRO A 66 2.45 29.50 -16.58
C PRO A 66 2.95 28.91 -15.26
N ASP A 67 2.80 29.67 -14.18
CA ASP A 67 3.15 29.29 -12.82
C ASP A 67 1.97 29.56 -11.87
N TYR A 68 1.86 28.74 -10.82
CA TYR A 68 0.94 28.96 -9.71
C TYR A 68 1.51 28.45 -8.38
N ARG A 69 0.88 28.89 -7.28
CA ARG A 69 1.18 28.43 -5.92
C ARG A 69 -0.10 28.35 -5.10
N TYR A 70 -0.20 27.40 -4.20
CA TYR A 70 -1.20 27.49 -3.14
C TYR A 70 -0.76 28.44 -2.04
N ALA A 71 -1.70 29.04 -1.33
CA ALA A 71 -1.43 29.94 -0.22
C ALA A 71 -2.44 29.78 0.92
N LEU A 72 -1.95 29.96 2.15
CA LEU A 72 -2.78 30.12 3.33
C LEU A 72 -3.05 31.60 3.57
N VAL A 73 -4.32 31.95 3.79
CA VAL A 73 -4.77 33.34 3.93
C VAL A 73 -5.33 33.56 5.34
N SER A 74 -4.84 34.58 6.04
CA SER A 74 -5.35 35.00 7.35
C SER A 74 -5.57 36.51 7.35
N GLY A 75 -6.85 36.92 7.26
CA GLY A 75 -7.20 38.32 7.03
C GLY A 75 -6.55 38.86 5.76
N ASN A 76 -5.71 39.89 5.91
CA ASN A 76 -4.99 40.51 4.79
C ASN A 76 -3.61 39.87 4.51
N LYS A 77 -3.19 38.87 5.30
CA LYS A 77 -1.90 38.21 5.13
C LYS A 77 -2.08 36.95 4.28
N THR A 78 -1.39 36.89 3.14
CA THR A 78 -1.24 35.70 2.32
C THR A 78 0.14 35.09 2.52
N THR A 79 0.19 33.81 2.88
CA THR A 79 1.44 33.04 3.03
C THR A 79 1.47 31.97 1.93
N PRO A 80 2.17 32.20 0.82
CA PRO A 80 2.28 31.21 -0.25
C PRO A 80 3.12 30.01 0.21
N GLU A 81 2.85 28.85 -0.39
CA GLU A 81 3.73 27.69 -0.26
C GLU A 81 5.12 27.99 -0.88
N SER A 82 6.11 27.19 -0.46
CA SER A 82 7.49 27.34 -0.97
C SER A 82 7.64 26.87 -2.42
N ALA A 83 6.84 25.89 -2.84
CA ALA A 83 6.89 25.32 -4.17
C ALA A 83 6.29 26.27 -5.22
N VAL A 84 6.95 26.38 -6.37
CA VAL A 84 6.35 26.93 -7.60
C VAL A 84 5.93 25.76 -8.46
N ARG A 85 4.70 25.79 -8.97
CA ARG A 85 4.12 24.72 -9.78
C ARG A 85 3.82 25.22 -11.18
N THR A 86 3.81 24.29 -12.11
CA THR A 86 3.50 24.51 -13.53
C THR A 86 2.48 23.48 -13.97
N LEU A 87 1.52 23.87 -14.79
CA LEU A 87 0.58 22.96 -15.43
C LEU A 87 0.94 22.77 -16.91
N ALA A 88 0.60 21.61 -17.46
CA ALA A 88 0.73 21.38 -18.89
C ALA A 88 -0.27 22.28 -19.66
N ASN A 89 0.09 22.66 -20.89
CA ASN A 89 -0.83 23.37 -21.76
C ASN A 89 -2.12 22.56 -21.94
N ASN A 90 -3.28 23.20 -21.82
CA ASN A 90 -4.62 22.61 -21.89
C ASN A 90 -5.01 21.71 -20.69
N SER A 91 -4.29 21.75 -19.57
CA SER A 91 -4.77 21.12 -18.33
C SER A 91 -6.10 21.75 -17.89
N VAL A 92 -7.09 20.92 -17.58
CA VAL A 92 -8.40 21.35 -17.05
C VAL A 92 -8.54 21.17 -15.53
N SER A 93 -7.61 20.44 -14.91
CA SER A 93 -7.54 20.23 -13.47
C SER A 93 -6.10 19.93 -13.03
N THR A 94 -5.76 20.29 -11.78
CA THR A 94 -4.51 19.88 -11.11
C THR A 94 -4.55 18.47 -10.54
N GLY A 95 -5.75 17.89 -10.37
CA GLY A 95 -5.96 16.79 -9.44
C GLY A 95 -5.79 17.22 -7.98
N ASN A 96 -5.94 16.28 -7.04
CA ASN A 96 -5.77 16.50 -5.61
C ASN A 96 -4.28 16.66 -5.27
N GLU A 97 -3.78 17.88 -5.33
CA GLU A 97 -2.41 18.18 -4.94
C GLU A 97 -2.24 18.21 -3.42
N PHE A 98 -1.01 18.23 -2.92
CA PHE A 98 -0.74 18.39 -1.48
C PHE A 98 -0.01 19.72 -1.24
N PHE A 99 -0.49 20.52 -0.28
CA PHE A 99 0.10 21.82 0.04
C PHE A 99 1.59 21.69 0.41
N ASN A 100 2.42 22.56 -0.14
CA ASN A 100 3.87 22.60 0.06
C ASN A 100 4.63 21.35 -0.47
N ARG A 101 4.08 20.69 -1.51
CA ARG A 101 4.74 19.60 -2.26
C ARG A 101 4.77 19.94 -3.74
N SER A 102 5.94 20.10 -4.33
CA SER A 102 6.10 20.58 -5.71
C SER A 102 5.48 19.71 -6.80
N ARG A 103 5.26 18.41 -6.54
CA ARG A 103 4.67 17.46 -7.49
C ARG A 103 3.78 16.45 -6.77
N THR A 104 2.65 16.16 -7.40
CA THR A 104 1.67 15.15 -6.95
C THR A 104 1.98 13.80 -7.56
N VAL A 105 2.21 13.77 -8.88
CA VAL A 105 2.56 12.58 -9.66
C VAL A 105 3.95 12.76 -10.25
N TYR A 106 4.79 11.73 -10.14
CA TYR A 106 6.14 11.68 -10.67
C TYR A 106 6.17 10.84 -11.95
N ASP A 107 7.14 11.10 -12.81
CA ASP A 107 7.48 10.19 -13.89
C ASP A 107 8.55 9.24 -13.35
N VAL A 108 8.13 8.00 -13.06
CA VAL A 108 8.99 6.94 -12.53
C VAL A 108 8.95 5.80 -13.54
N PRO A 109 10.09 5.30 -14.03
CA PRO A 109 10.09 4.16 -14.93
C PRO A 109 9.60 2.91 -14.20
N ALA A 110 8.77 2.12 -14.86
CA ALA A 110 8.43 0.79 -14.36
C ALA A 110 9.68 -0.11 -14.34
N LEU A 111 9.74 -1.04 -13.40
CA LEU A 111 10.78 -2.08 -13.41
C LEU A 111 10.65 -2.93 -14.69
N PRO A 112 11.77 -3.30 -15.35
CA PRO A 112 11.73 -4.23 -16.46
C PRO A 112 11.12 -5.55 -16.06
N ARG A 113 10.17 -6.06 -16.85
CA ARG A 113 9.60 -7.38 -16.61
C ARG A 113 10.56 -8.46 -17.07
N ALA A 114 10.97 -9.34 -16.15
CA ALA A 114 11.79 -10.51 -16.47
C ALA A 114 10.94 -11.66 -16.99
N TYR A 115 9.72 -11.83 -16.45
CA TYR A 115 8.80 -12.90 -16.81
C TYR A 115 7.36 -12.41 -16.90
N ASN A 116 6.51 -13.19 -17.56
CA ASN A 116 5.06 -13.00 -17.48
C ASN A 116 4.56 -13.38 -16.07
N PRO A 117 3.50 -12.72 -15.56
CA PRO A 117 2.89 -13.12 -14.31
C PRO A 117 2.47 -14.59 -14.30
N ILE A 118 2.83 -15.32 -13.24
CA ILE A 118 2.47 -16.72 -13.04
C ILE A 118 0.98 -16.84 -12.70
N TYR A 119 0.52 -15.96 -11.81
CA TYR A 119 -0.88 -15.81 -11.45
C TYR A 119 -1.44 -14.52 -12.06
N THR A 120 -2.76 -14.44 -12.22
CA THR A 120 -3.43 -13.23 -12.68
C THR A 120 -3.12 -12.08 -11.72
N PRO A 121 -2.42 -11.01 -12.14
CA PRO A 121 -2.07 -9.92 -11.25
C PRO A 121 -3.31 -9.18 -10.78
N PHE A 122 -3.35 -8.85 -9.50
CA PHE A 122 -4.33 -7.91 -9.00
C PHE A 122 -3.83 -6.48 -9.12
N VAL A 123 -4.21 -5.87 -10.24
CA VAL A 123 -3.91 -4.47 -10.51
C VAL A 123 -5.03 -3.61 -9.95
N SER A 124 -4.71 -2.78 -8.98
CA SER A 124 -5.61 -1.76 -8.46
C SER A 124 -4.89 -0.41 -8.36
N ASN A 125 -5.66 0.66 -8.24
CA ASN A 125 -5.11 1.99 -7.99
C ASN A 125 -4.35 2.10 -6.67
N MET A 126 -4.49 1.14 -5.75
CA MET A 126 -3.59 1.08 -4.60
C MET A 126 -2.15 0.88 -5.03
N SER A 127 -1.87 0.14 -6.10
CA SER A 127 -0.51 -0.25 -6.50
C SER A 127 0.25 0.83 -7.30
N ARG A 128 -0.25 2.07 -7.31
CA ARG A 128 0.44 3.20 -7.96
C ARG A 128 1.80 3.42 -7.30
N TYR A 129 2.85 3.52 -8.11
CA TYR A 129 4.23 3.68 -7.63
C TYR A 129 4.75 5.11 -7.76
N ASN A 130 3.99 5.99 -8.41
CA ASN A 130 4.44 7.30 -8.86
C ASN A 130 3.79 8.47 -8.11
N GLU A 131 3.09 8.20 -7.01
CA GLU A 131 2.52 9.21 -6.14
C GLU A 131 2.60 8.78 -4.68
N VAL A 132 2.50 9.75 -3.76
CA VAL A 132 2.33 9.47 -2.33
C VAL A 132 0.92 9.90 -1.95
N THR A 133 0.10 8.91 -1.63
CA THR A 133 -1.30 9.10 -1.27
C THR A 133 -1.42 9.72 0.12
N THR A 134 -2.59 10.24 0.49
CA THR A 134 -2.82 10.78 1.84
C THR A 134 -3.95 10.02 2.51
N LEU A 135 -3.73 9.60 3.76
CA LEU A 135 -4.74 8.99 4.60
C LEU A 135 -4.98 9.89 5.81
N ILE A 136 -6.20 10.35 5.98
CA ILE A 136 -6.61 11.28 7.04
C ILE A 136 -7.57 10.53 7.96
N LEU A 137 -7.20 10.42 9.24
CA LEU A 137 -7.95 9.68 10.24
C LEU A 137 -8.43 10.62 11.35
N ASN A 138 -9.72 10.55 11.66
CA ASN A 138 -10.28 11.06 12.92
C ASN A 138 -10.50 9.88 13.87
N VAL A 139 -9.73 9.81 14.94
CA VAL A 139 -9.59 8.64 15.82
C VAL A 139 -9.99 9.02 17.25
N ASP A 140 -10.57 8.07 18.00
CA ASP A 140 -10.63 8.15 19.45
C ASP A 140 -9.22 8.33 20.04
N LYS A 141 -8.89 9.58 20.33
CA LYS A 141 -7.54 9.99 20.73
C LYS A 141 -7.13 9.35 22.06
N SER A 142 -8.05 9.24 23.01
CA SER A 142 -7.76 8.68 24.33
C SER A 142 -7.39 7.21 24.23
N GLY A 143 -8.20 6.45 23.48
CA GLY A 143 -7.92 5.05 23.18
C GLY A 143 -6.61 4.87 22.42
N PHE A 144 -6.38 5.68 21.37
CA PHE A 144 -5.19 5.56 20.54
C PHE A 144 -3.91 5.94 21.31
N ASP A 145 -3.90 7.02 22.08
CA ASP A 145 -2.78 7.42 22.92
C ASP A 145 -2.41 6.32 23.94
N LYS A 146 -3.41 5.62 24.49
CA LYS A 146 -3.17 4.49 25.41
C LYS A 146 -2.44 3.34 24.72
N ILE A 147 -2.82 3.01 23.50
CA ILE A 147 -2.14 1.99 22.68
C ILE A 147 -0.68 2.38 22.49
N LEU A 148 -0.43 3.60 22.02
CA LEU A 148 0.91 4.08 21.69
C LEU A 148 1.83 4.16 22.92
N LYS A 149 1.30 4.49 24.10
CA LYS A 149 2.06 4.54 25.37
C LYS A 149 2.43 3.17 25.93
N THR A 150 1.71 2.12 25.55
CA THR A 150 1.93 0.76 26.07
C THR A 150 1.95 -0.25 24.91
N PRO A 151 2.86 -0.10 23.93
CA PRO A 151 2.75 -0.79 22.65
C PRO A 151 2.89 -2.30 22.75
N LYS A 152 3.59 -2.81 23.77
CA LYS A 152 3.74 -4.25 24.04
C LYS A 152 2.52 -4.89 24.70
N ALA A 153 1.58 -4.08 25.23
CA ALA A 153 0.38 -4.64 25.84
C ALA A 153 -0.63 -5.10 24.77
N SER A 154 -1.48 -6.05 25.15
CA SER A 154 -2.55 -6.55 24.27
C SER A 154 -3.70 -5.54 24.22
N HIS A 155 -3.81 -4.84 23.09
CA HIS A 155 -4.86 -3.85 22.86
C HIS A 155 -5.91 -4.32 21.85
N LYS A 156 -7.16 -3.95 22.12
CA LYS A 156 -8.25 -4.03 21.14
C LYS A 156 -8.13 -2.87 20.14
N PHE A 157 -8.79 -3.01 19.00
CA PHE A 157 -8.98 -1.89 18.08
C PHE A 157 -9.72 -0.75 18.80
N VAL A 158 -9.34 0.48 18.48
CA VAL A 158 -10.05 1.70 18.86
C VAL A 158 -10.72 2.31 17.63
N GLN A 159 -11.80 3.07 17.85
CA GLN A 159 -12.63 3.56 16.76
C GLN A 159 -11.92 4.68 15.99
N VAL A 160 -12.00 4.58 14.67
CA VAL A 160 -11.75 5.64 13.71
C VAL A 160 -13.12 6.11 13.25
N TYR A 161 -13.51 7.32 13.65
CA TYR A 161 -14.82 7.89 13.31
C TYR A 161 -14.92 8.11 11.80
N ASN A 162 -13.91 8.78 11.23
CA ASN A 162 -13.83 9.04 9.79
C ASN A 162 -12.42 8.69 9.28
N MET A 163 -12.37 7.97 8.16
CA MET A 163 -11.15 7.66 7.42
C MET A 163 -11.31 8.12 5.98
N THR A 164 -10.43 9.01 5.53
CA THR A 164 -10.43 9.50 4.16
C THR A 164 -9.10 9.19 3.49
N TYR A 165 -9.16 8.46 2.38
CA TYR A 165 -8.04 8.20 1.49
C TYR A 165 -8.11 9.13 0.28
N VAL A 166 -7.02 9.83 0.00
CA VAL A 166 -6.90 10.81 -1.08
C VAL A 166 -5.71 10.43 -1.96
N ALA A 167 -5.98 10.13 -3.22
CA ALA A 167 -4.99 10.01 -4.28
C ALA A 167 -5.14 11.19 -5.26
N SER A 168 -4.24 11.32 -6.24
CA SER A 168 -4.23 12.46 -7.18
C SER A 168 -5.56 12.70 -7.91
N ASN A 169 -6.37 11.66 -8.13
CA ASN A 169 -7.58 11.73 -8.94
C ASN A 169 -8.82 11.10 -8.29
N GLU A 170 -8.73 10.66 -7.04
CA GLU A 170 -9.82 9.95 -6.36
C GLU A 170 -9.77 10.18 -4.85
N VAL A 171 -10.96 10.18 -4.25
CA VAL A 171 -11.18 10.35 -2.82
C VAL A 171 -12.15 9.27 -2.36
N PHE A 172 -11.79 8.56 -1.29
CA PHE A 172 -12.67 7.61 -0.62
C PHE A 172 -12.83 7.99 0.83
N THR A 173 -14.06 7.95 1.33
CA THR A 173 -14.37 8.27 2.74
C THR A 173 -15.15 7.12 3.35
N PHE A 174 -14.72 6.69 4.52
CA PHE A 174 -15.24 5.53 5.24
C PHE A 174 -15.55 5.91 6.69
N GLN A 175 -16.55 5.27 7.28
CA GLN A 175 -16.97 5.53 8.65
C GLN A 175 -16.82 4.26 9.49
N GLY A 176 -16.45 4.40 10.76
CA GLY A 176 -16.43 3.27 11.69
C GLY A 176 -15.32 2.25 11.42
N ALA A 177 -14.17 2.68 10.90
CA ALA A 177 -12.97 1.86 10.87
C ALA A 177 -12.41 1.66 12.29
N GLY A 178 -11.51 0.71 12.44
CA GLY A 178 -10.78 0.46 13.68
C GLY A 178 -9.29 0.52 13.44
N ILE A 179 -8.55 1.07 14.40
CA ILE A 179 -7.09 1.15 14.37
C ILE A 179 -6.46 0.56 15.64
N LYS A 180 -5.26 -0.01 15.51
CA LYS A 180 -4.36 -0.34 16.62
C LYS A 180 -2.92 -0.41 16.12
N ASN A 181 -1.94 -0.52 17.03
CA ASN A 181 -0.57 -0.81 16.65
C ASN A 181 -0.43 -2.25 16.12
N ALA A 182 0.59 -2.48 15.30
CA ALA A 182 0.84 -3.72 14.57
C ALA A 182 2.30 -4.18 14.72
N GLY A 183 2.54 -5.44 14.35
CA GLY A 183 3.86 -6.09 14.39
C GLY A 183 4.29 -6.53 15.79
N GLN A 184 5.49 -7.14 15.84
CA GLN A 184 6.13 -7.64 17.06
C GLN A 184 7.27 -6.71 17.46
N SER A 185 8.39 -6.75 16.72
CA SER A 185 9.55 -5.86 16.90
C SER A 185 9.22 -4.40 16.60
N SER A 186 8.31 -4.12 15.66
CA SER A 186 7.94 -2.74 15.30
C SER A 186 7.32 -1.94 16.46
N LYS A 187 6.94 -2.61 17.56
CA LYS A 187 6.44 -2.00 18.80
C LYS A 187 7.54 -1.42 19.70
N ASP A 188 8.80 -1.76 19.43
CA ASP A 188 9.96 -1.23 20.15
C ASP A 188 10.36 0.17 19.67
N TYR A 189 9.95 0.55 18.46
CA TYR A 189 10.27 1.86 17.89
C TYR A 189 9.28 2.94 18.32
N ALA A 190 9.78 4.17 18.41
CA ALA A 190 8.96 5.35 18.72
C ALA A 190 7.81 5.54 17.71
N LYS A 191 8.09 5.29 16.43
CA LYS A 191 7.09 5.28 15.36
C LYS A 191 6.63 3.85 15.11
N GLN A 192 5.44 3.53 15.61
CA GLN A 192 4.87 2.19 15.53
C GLN A 192 4.13 1.97 14.21
N SER A 193 4.23 0.76 13.66
CA SER A 193 3.35 0.30 12.58
C SER A 193 1.91 0.18 13.08
N LEU A 194 0.92 0.39 12.19
CA LEU A 194 -0.50 0.43 12.52
C LEU A 194 -1.28 -0.58 11.66
N LYS A 195 -2.36 -1.14 12.21
CA LYS A 195 -3.32 -1.98 11.51
C LYS A 195 -4.66 -1.26 11.47
N ILE A 196 -5.26 -1.17 10.29
CA ILE A 196 -6.57 -0.57 10.06
C ILE A 196 -7.54 -1.65 9.58
N LYS A 197 -8.73 -1.72 10.16
CA LYS A 197 -9.84 -2.57 9.71
C LYS A 197 -11.08 -1.73 9.46
N PHE A 198 -11.56 -1.70 8.21
CA PHE A 198 -12.56 -0.75 7.71
C PHE A 198 -13.93 -0.94 8.38
N ASN A 199 -14.34 -2.20 8.56
CA ASN A 199 -15.68 -2.54 9.04
C ASN A 199 -15.69 -2.91 10.53
N LYS A 200 -14.73 -2.38 11.31
CA LYS A 200 -14.54 -2.84 12.70
C LYS A 200 -15.60 -2.32 13.67
N PHE A 201 -16.07 -1.11 13.43
CA PHE A 201 -17.11 -0.41 14.20
C PHE A 201 -18.25 0.07 13.31
N ASN A 202 -18.26 -0.34 12.03
CA ASN A 202 -19.34 -0.09 11.09
C ASN A 202 -20.23 -1.35 10.99
N ASN A 203 -21.51 -1.20 11.31
CA ASN A 203 -22.51 -2.27 11.20
C ASN A 203 -23.48 -2.06 10.03
N GLY A 204 -23.36 -0.95 9.28
CA GLY A 204 -24.29 -0.57 8.22
C GLY A 204 -23.85 -1.01 6.84
N THR A 205 -22.62 -0.66 6.45
CA THR A 205 -22.04 -0.98 5.13
C THR A 205 -20.82 -1.87 5.28
N LYS A 206 -20.52 -2.64 4.23
CA LYS A 206 -19.24 -3.32 4.07
C LYS A 206 -18.39 -2.47 3.13
N ASP A 207 -17.45 -1.74 3.71
CA ASP A 207 -16.58 -0.84 3.01
C ASP A 207 -15.31 -1.56 2.54
N TYR A 208 -14.83 -1.18 1.35
CA TYR A 208 -13.59 -1.67 0.75
C TYR A 208 -12.85 -0.54 0.05
N LEU A 209 -11.53 -0.48 0.21
CA LEU A 209 -10.63 0.31 -0.63
C LEU A 209 -9.96 -0.64 -1.63
N TYR A 210 -10.38 -0.58 -2.89
CA TYR A 210 -9.89 -1.48 -3.95
C TYR A 210 -9.85 -2.96 -3.54
N ASN A 211 -11.02 -3.50 -3.16
CA ASN A 211 -11.21 -4.87 -2.68
C ASN A 211 -10.51 -5.22 -1.34
N ARG A 212 -10.05 -4.23 -0.57
CA ARG A 212 -9.40 -4.43 0.73
C ARG A 212 -10.24 -3.85 1.84
N HIS A 213 -10.39 -4.59 2.94
CA HIS A 213 -11.07 -4.10 4.14
C HIS A 213 -10.18 -4.17 5.40
N ALA A 214 -8.90 -4.53 5.22
CA ALA A 214 -7.84 -4.32 6.19
C ALA A 214 -6.55 -3.88 5.48
N LEU A 215 -5.78 -3.03 6.15
CA LEU A 215 -4.50 -2.49 5.67
C LEU A 215 -3.52 -2.42 6.82
N LYS A 216 -2.23 -2.60 6.51
CA LYS A 216 -1.12 -2.38 7.43
C LYS A 216 -0.39 -1.14 6.98
N LEU A 217 -0.20 -0.21 7.90
CA LEU A 217 0.67 0.96 7.71
C LEU A 217 1.98 0.64 8.40
N ARG A 218 2.98 0.29 7.61
CA ARG A 218 4.31 -0.03 8.11
C ARG A 218 5.10 1.24 8.34
N ALA A 219 5.65 1.34 9.55
CA ALA A 219 6.42 2.51 9.97
C ALA A 219 7.80 2.56 9.31
N GLU A 220 8.35 1.41 8.91
CA GLU A 220 9.69 1.24 8.33
C GLU A 220 10.77 1.89 9.21
N ALA A 221 10.67 1.71 10.54
CA ALA A 221 11.44 2.50 11.52
C ALA A 221 12.93 2.13 11.58
N ASN A 222 13.28 0.90 11.22
CA ASN A 222 14.62 0.33 11.08
C ASN A 222 15.16 0.42 9.64
N GLU A 223 14.39 0.97 8.71
CA GLU A 223 14.71 1.03 7.29
C GLU A 223 14.92 2.48 6.85
N PRO A 224 16.16 3.00 6.82
CA PRO A 224 16.44 4.43 6.64
C PRO A 224 15.98 5.02 5.30
N THR A 225 15.69 4.21 4.28
CA THR A 225 15.30 4.69 2.95
C THR A 225 13.78 4.78 2.75
N MET A 226 12.98 4.07 3.55
CA MET A 226 11.54 3.83 3.36
C MET A 226 11.16 3.15 2.02
N VAL A 227 12.12 2.59 1.28
CA VAL A 227 11.94 2.11 -0.10
C VAL A 227 12.15 0.61 -0.25
N ARG A 228 12.91 -0.04 0.65
CA ARG A 228 13.38 -1.41 0.44
C ARG A 228 12.26 -2.43 0.27
N GLU A 229 11.26 -2.40 1.15
CA GLU A 229 10.14 -3.34 1.05
C GLU A 229 9.32 -3.12 -0.22
N LYS A 230 9.05 -1.87 -0.59
CA LYS A 230 8.34 -1.56 -1.83
C LYS A 230 9.13 -2.03 -3.06
N LEU A 231 10.45 -1.82 -3.06
CA LEU A 231 11.32 -2.26 -4.14
C LEU A 231 11.37 -3.79 -4.26
N MET A 232 11.39 -4.51 -3.13
CA MET A 232 11.32 -5.98 -3.13
C MET A 232 10.00 -6.49 -3.70
N LEU A 233 8.87 -5.94 -3.23
CA LEU A 233 7.54 -6.31 -3.73
C LEU A 233 7.41 -6.04 -5.24
N ASP A 234 7.86 -4.87 -5.70
CA ASP A 234 7.83 -4.52 -7.12
C ASP A 234 8.77 -5.41 -7.95
N SER A 235 9.94 -5.77 -7.40
CA SER A 235 10.91 -6.66 -8.07
C SER A 235 10.37 -8.08 -8.23
N LEU A 236 9.71 -8.61 -7.19
CA LEU A 236 8.99 -9.89 -7.24
C LEU A 236 7.88 -9.85 -8.30
N ALA A 237 7.06 -8.79 -8.31
CA ALA A 237 6.00 -8.61 -9.31
C ALA A 237 6.58 -8.51 -10.74
N ALA A 238 7.68 -7.78 -10.92
CA ALA A 238 8.38 -7.67 -12.21
C ALA A 238 9.03 -9.00 -12.65
N ALA A 239 9.41 -9.85 -11.70
CA ALA A 239 9.83 -11.23 -11.94
C ALA A 239 8.66 -12.20 -12.17
N GLY A 240 7.41 -11.72 -12.18
CA GLY A 240 6.23 -12.52 -12.47
C GLY A 240 5.63 -13.24 -11.25
N ALA A 241 6.20 -13.07 -10.06
CA ALA A 241 5.66 -13.65 -8.84
C ALA A 241 4.44 -12.88 -8.32
N ALA A 242 3.49 -13.62 -7.72
CA ALA A 242 2.39 -13.02 -6.99
C ALA A 242 2.86 -12.44 -5.65
N VAL A 243 2.44 -11.21 -5.34
CA VAL A 243 2.80 -10.46 -4.13
C VAL A 243 1.65 -9.60 -3.63
N PRO A 244 1.62 -9.26 -2.33
CA PRO A 244 0.71 -8.23 -1.81
C PRO A 244 0.94 -6.87 -2.47
N GLY A 245 -0.12 -6.08 -2.59
CA GLY A 245 -0.04 -4.72 -3.10
C GLY A 245 0.45 -3.75 -2.04
N SER A 246 1.19 -2.72 -2.44
CA SER A 246 1.69 -1.70 -1.52
C SER A 246 1.82 -0.32 -2.19
N ASN A 247 1.86 0.73 -1.37
CA ASN A 247 2.01 2.14 -1.76
C ASN A 247 2.46 2.99 -0.59
N TRP A 248 3.16 4.08 -0.86
CA TRP A 248 3.45 5.06 0.17
C TRP A 248 2.24 5.93 0.49
N VAL A 249 2.01 6.14 1.78
CA VAL A 249 0.93 6.98 2.27
C VAL A 249 1.43 7.98 3.30
N ARG A 250 0.97 9.22 3.19
CA ARG A 250 1.12 10.26 4.20
C ARG A 250 -0.06 10.16 5.15
N LEU A 251 0.22 9.90 6.42
CA LEU A 251 -0.78 9.75 7.46
C LEU A 251 -0.97 11.06 8.22
N TYR A 252 -2.23 11.45 8.39
CA TYR A 252 -2.70 12.48 9.33
C TYR A 252 -3.64 11.83 10.33
N VAL A 253 -3.49 12.17 11.60
CA VAL A 253 -4.34 11.70 12.70
C VAL A 253 -4.82 12.91 13.48
N ASN A 254 -6.13 13.10 13.55
CA ASN A 254 -6.78 14.21 14.25
C ASN A 254 -6.19 15.57 13.84
N GLU A 255 -6.17 15.84 12.52
CA GLU A 255 -5.62 17.06 11.89
C GLU A 255 -4.10 17.28 12.04
N GLU A 256 -3.38 16.38 12.70
CA GLU A 256 -1.94 16.48 12.89
C GLU A 256 -1.16 15.52 11.98
N PRO A 257 -0.02 15.95 11.41
CA PRO A 257 0.82 15.09 10.59
C PRO A 257 1.42 13.97 11.45
N TYR A 258 1.22 12.73 11.03
CA TYR A 258 1.77 11.55 11.71
C TYR A 258 3.00 10.98 10.99
N GLY A 259 3.09 11.18 9.67
CA GLY A 259 4.29 10.89 8.88
C GLY A 259 4.04 10.03 7.64
N LEU A 260 5.12 9.56 7.02
CA LEU A 260 5.10 8.66 5.86
C LEU A 260 5.04 7.20 6.32
N PHE A 261 4.23 6.37 5.69
CA PHE A 261 4.15 4.93 5.93
C PHE A 261 4.19 4.19 4.60
N LEU A 262 4.67 2.94 4.61
CA LEU A 262 4.36 2.00 3.55
C LEU A 262 3.02 1.34 3.87
N MET A 263 1.98 1.67 3.11
CA MET A 263 0.69 1.02 3.17
C MET A 263 0.76 -0.28 2.37
N THR A 264 0.40 -1.40 2.99
CA THR A 264 0.40 -2.72 2.35
C THR A 264 -0.85 -3.49 2.71
N ASP A 265 -1.13 -4.54 1.94
CA ASP A 265 -2.13 -5.53 2.27
C ASP A 265 -1.89 -6.11 3.67
N ASP A 266 -2.97 -6.30 4.40
CA ASP A 266 -2.95 -6.97 5.70
C ASP A 266 -3.91 -8.15 5.67
N THR A 267 -3.75 -9.08 6.60
CA THR A 267 -4.54 -10.31 6.61
C THR A 267 -6.01 -10.04 6.93
N PHE A 268 -6.89 -10.49 6.04
CA PHE A 268 -8.35 -10.43 6.11
C PHE A 268 -8.98 -11.57 5.28
N ASP A 269 -10.23 -11.94 5.52
CA ASP A 269 -10.88 -13.02 4.76
C ASP A 269 -10.97 -12.66 3.25
N GLY A 270 -10.28 -13.42 2.40
CA GLY A 270 -10.14 -13.21 0.96
C GLY A 270 -8.89 -12.43 0.54
N PHE A 271 -7.94 -12.12 1.44
CA PHE A 271 -6.75 -11.34 1.08
C PHE A 271 -5.81 -12.08 0.14
N ILE A 272 -5.75 -13.42 0.23
CA ILE A 272 -4.96 -14.27 -0.66
C ILE A 272 -5.47 -14.23 -2.09
N ASP A 273 -6.79 -14.22 -2.27
CA ASP A 273 -7.43 -14.20 -3.57
C ASP A 273 -7.13 -12.93 -4.35
N ASN A 274 -6.78 -11.84 -3.66
CA ASN A 274 -6.24 -10.67 -4.31
C ASN A 274 -5.04 -11.05 -5.18
N TYR A 275 -3.94 -11.56 -4.63
CA TYR A 275 -2.74 -11.75 -5.45
C TYR A 275 -2.60 -13.14 -6.11
N LEU A 276 -3.34 -14.17 -5.67
CA LEU A 276 -3.34 -15.48 -6.35
C LEU A 276 -4.45 -15.63 -7.41
N HIS A 277 -5.54 -14.87 -7.28
CA HIS A 277 -6.72 -15.01 -8.15
C HIS A 277 -7.19 -13.66 -8.75
N GLY A 278 -6.33 -12.65 -8.77
CA GLY A 278 -6.62 -11.36 -9.41
C GLY A 278 -7.75 -10.58 -8.74
N GLY A 279 -8.02 -10.81 -7.44
CA GLY A 279 -9.12 -10.20 -6.69
C GLY A 279 -10.46 -10.92 -6.83
N ILE A 280 -10.52 -12.04 -7.56
CA ILE A 280 -11.71 -12.86 -7.68
C ILE A 280 -11.76 -13.83 -6.50
N HIS A 281 -12.76 -13.69 -5.65
CA HIS A 281 -12.96 -14.62 -4.54
C HIS A 281 -13.38 -16.00 -5.04
N VAL A 282 -12.63 -17.04 -4.69
CA VAL A 282 -12.89 -18.42 -5.12
C VAL A 282 -13.20 -19.31 -3.92
N ASN A 283 -13.95 -20.38 -4.15
CA ASN A 283 -14.27 -21.36 -3.11
C ASN A 283 -13.16 -22.41 -2.89
N THR A 284 -12.09 -22.35 -3.67
CA THR A 284 -10.98 -23.31 -3.61
C THR A 284 -9.84 -22.82 -2.72
N THR A 285 -9.75 -21.54 -2.37
CA THR A 285 -8.72 -21.05 -1.44
C THR A 285 -8.93 -21.67 -0.06
N GLY A 286 -7.91 -22.38 0.42
CA GLY A 286 -7.90 -23.07 1.69
C GLY A 286 -7.20 -22.29 2.80
N ALA A 287 -6.71 -23.03 3.80
CA ALA A 287 -6.01 -22.44 4.92
C ALA A 287 -4.67 -21.83 4.48
N THR A 288 -4.37 -20.66 5.05
CA THR A 288 -3.12 -19.92 4.89
C THR A 288 -2.41 -19.81 6.21
N TYR A 289 -1.17 -20.26 6.21
CA TYR A 289 -0.31 -20.27 7.38
C TYR A 289 0.79 -19.24 7.21
N LYS A 290 1.04 -18.45 8.24
CA LYS A 290 2.23 -17.64 8.36
C LYS A 290 3.33 -18.48 9.01
N GLY A 291 4.49 -18.52 8.34
CA GLY A 291 5.75 -18.95 8.92
C GLY A 291 6.50 -17.76 9.50
N ASN A 292 7.09 -17.95 10.67
CA ASN A 292 7.85 -16.94 11.39
C ASN A 292 9.06 -17.60 12.09
N SER A 293 10.00 -16.77 12.52
CA SER A 293 11.15 -17.19 13.32
C SER A 293 11.25 -16.40 14.62
N MET A 294 11.79 -17.04 15.66
CA MET A 294 12.17 -16.37 16.91
C MET A 294 13.67 -16.07 16.96
N ASP A 295 14.49 -16.94 16.37
CA ASP A 295 15.94 -16.82 16.25
C ASP A 295 16.48 -17.77 15.15
N GLU A 296 17.77 -17.72 14.88
CA GLU A 296 18.41 -18.50 13.80
C GLU A 296 18.24 -20.03 13.90
N THR A 297 17.90 -20.55 15.09
CA THR A 297 17.73 -21.99 15.34
C THR A 297 16.28 -22.40 15.56
N HIS A 298 15.36 -21.44 15.68
CA HIS A 298 13.94 -21.65 15.92
C HIS A 298 13.11 -20.93 14.85
N GLY A 299 13.16 -21.46 13.63
CA GLY A 299 12.39 -20.98 12.48
C GLY A 299 11.29 -21.93 12.02
N ALA A 300 10.38 -21.41 11.20
CA ALA A 300 9.35 -22.18 10.51
C ALA A 300 9.93 -22.94 9.29
N ASP A 301 10.88 -23.84 9.57
CA ASP A 301 11.73 -24.60 8.65
C ASP A 301 11.00 -25.65 7.75
N LEU A 302 9.70 -25.85 7.97
CA LEU A 302 8.85 -26.84 7.31
C LEU A 302 9.30 -28.31 7.47
N VAL A 303 10.17 -28.60 8.44
CA VAL A 303 10.62 -29.97 8.74
C VAL A 303 9.50 -30.74 9.42
N TYR A 304 9.26 -31.97 8.97
CA TYR A 304 8.29 -32.86 9.61
C TYR A 304 8.81 -33.36 10.95
N LYS A 305 8.19 -32.92 12.05
CA LYS A 305 8.58 -33.27 13.43
C LYS A 305 7.76 -34.42 14.03
N GLY A 306 6.58 -34.68 13.45
CA GLY A 306 5.65 -35.69 13.91
C GLY A 306 4.21 -35.39 13.52
N PRO A 307 3.26 -36.29 13.80
CA PRO A 307 1.87 -36.16 13.39
C PRO A 307 1.03 -35.25 14.30
N SER A 308 1.54 -34.82 15.45
CA SER A 308 0.79 -34.07 16.46
C SER A 308 1.05 -32.57 16.32
N ALA A 309 0.01 -31.75 16.52
CA ALA A 309 0.18 -30.30 16.62
C ALA A 309 1.14 -29.89 17.74
N ALA A 310 1.24 -30.69 18.80
CA ALA A 310 2.17 -30.45 19.91
C ALA A 310 3.65 -30.65 19.54
N ASP A 311 3.95 -31.22 18.37
CA ASP A 311 5.32 -31.38 17.87
C ASP A 311 5.85 -30.07 17.24
N TYR A 312 5.01 -29.04 17.15
CA TYR A 312 5.28 -27.77 16.50
C TYR A 312 4.96 -26.59 17.42
N ASP A 313 5.66 -25.48 17.22
CA ASP A 313 5.32 -24.20 17.85
C ASP A 313 4.24 -23.50 17.02
N THR A 314 3.04 -23.40 17.60
CA THR A 314 1.87 -22.81 16.96
C THR A 314 1.58 -21.38 17.39
N ASP A 315 2.31 -20.88 18.39
CA ASP A 315 2.11 -19.54 18.94
C ASP A 315 3.03 -18.53 18.25
N ASP A 316 4.26 -18.96 17.93
CA ASP A 316 5.30 -18.07 17.42
C ASP A 316 5.86 -18.46 16.04
N LEU A 317 5.81 -19.74 15.63
CA LEU A 317 6.39 -20.18 14.33
C LEU A 317 5.35 -20.45 13.24
N TYR A 318 4.32 -21.23 13.54
CA TYR A 318 3.28 -21.60 12.56
C TYR A 318 1.90 -21.12 12.98
N MET A 319 1.44 -20.02 12.39
CA MET A 319 0.15 -19.40 12.75
C MET A 319 -0.85 -19.48 11.61
N LEU A 320 -2.11 -19.80 11.91
CA LEU A 320 -3.20 -19.67 10.95
C LEU A 320 -3.58 -18.20 10.79
N GLU A 321 -3.34 -17.64 9.61
CA GLU A 321 -3.73 -16.25 9.28
C GLU A 321 -5.13 -16.17 8.70
N GLU A 322 -5.47 -17.14 7.84
CA GLU A 322 -6.77 -17.22 7.19
C GLU A 322 -7.16 -18.68 7.02
N LYS A 323 -8.41 -19.03 7.34
CA LYS A 323 -8.94 -20.38 7.07
C LYS A 323 -9.40 -20.56 5.62
N GLY A 324 -9.67 -19.48 4.91
CA GLY A 324 -10.33 -19.48 3.60
C GLY A 324 -11.63 -20.28 3.65
N ASN A 325 -11.77 -21.20 2.71
CA ASN A 325 -12.87 -22.16 2.65
C ASN A 325 -12.54 -23.51 3.30
N ALA A 326 -11.38 -23.64 3.95
CA ALA A 326 -10.99 -24.88 4.61
C ALA A 326 -11.85 -25.12 5.87
N ASN A 327 -12.20 -26.39 6.10
CA ASN A 327 -12.91 -26.82 7.29
C ASN A 327 -11.93 -27.04 8.46
N VAL A 328 -11.31 -25.95 8.93
CA VAL A 328 -10.38 -25.94 10.07
C VAL A 328 -10.93 -25.11 11.24
N THR A 329 -10.59 -25.52 12.45
CA THR A 329 -10.89 -24.85 13.72
C THR A 329 -9.59 -24.53 14.45
N LYS A 330 -9.67 -23.80 15.56
CA LYS A 330 -8.50 -23.47 16.40
C LYS A 330 -7.81 -24.71 16.96
N GLU A 331 -8.54 -25.82 17.09
CA GLU A 331 -8.05 -27.06 17.68
C GLU A 331 -7.39 -27.99 16.65
N ASN A 332 -7.69 -27.83 15.35
CA ASN A 332 -7.23 -28.76 14.31
C ASN A 332 -6.53 -28.09 13.12
N PHE A 333 -6.32 -26.77 13.15
CA PHE A 333 -5.78 -26.04 12.00
C PHE A 333 -4.42 -26.53 11.53
N MET A 334 -3.60 -27.14 12.39
CA MET A 334 -2.29 -27.67 11.99
C MET A 334 -2.38 -28.90 11.09
N GLY A 335 -3.51 -29.62 11.07
CA GLY A 335 -3.65 -30.89 10.34
C GLY A 335 -3.22 -30.81 8.85
N PRO A 336 -3.74 -29.86 8.04
CA PRO A 336 -3.29 -29.69 6.67
C PRO A 336 -1.81 -29.37 6.52
N LEU A 337 -1.25 -28.53 7.39
CA LEU A 337 0.16 -28.13 7.35
C LEU A 337 1.10 -29.28 7.73
N ILE A 338 0.75 -30.07 8.75
CA ILE A 338 1.50 -31.28 9.14
C ILE A 338 1.50 -32.29 7.98
N GLU A 339 0.36 -32.47 7.30
CA GLU A 339 0.28 -33.33 6.13
C GLU A 339 1.12 -32.82 4.96
N PHE A 340 1.21 -31.49 4.77
CA PHE A 340 2.14 -30.89 3.82
C PHE A 340 3.59 -31.22 4.18
N MET A 341 4.03 -30.98 5.42
CA MET A 341 5.40 -31.24 5.87
C MET A 341 5.75 -32.73 5.73
N ARG A 342 4.82 -33.63 6.09
CA ARG A 342 4.99 -35.08 5.92
C ARG A 342 5.17 -35.47 4.46
N LYS A 343 4.41 -34.87 3.54
CA LYS A 343 4.56 -35.11 2.09
C LYS A 343 5.84 -34.48 1.55
N LEU A 344 6.24 -33.32 2.05
CA LEU A 344 7.48 -32.65 1.68
C LEU A 344 8.69 -33.53 2.04
N ASP A 345 8.71 -34.10 3.24
CA ASP A 345 9.73 -35.06 3.71
C ASP A 345 9.82 -36.32 2.83
N GLN A 346 8.70 -36.71 2.22
CA GLN A 346 8.61 -37.87 1.31
C GLN A 346 8.81 -37.52 -0.17
N THR A 347 9.02 -36.24 -0.49
CA THR A 347 9.18 -35.77 -1.86
C THR A 347 10.52 -36.25 -2.41
N ALA A 348 10.49 -36.88 -3.59
CA ALA A 348 11.70 -37.26 -4.31
C ALA A 348 12.43 -35.99 -4.77
N ILE A 349 13.67 -35.82 -4.34
CA ILE A 349 14.52 -34.69 -4.70
C ILE A 349 14.90 -34.80 -6.18
N GLY A 350 14.71 -33.71 -6.93
CA GLY A 350 15.20 -33.62 -8.29
C GLY A 350 16.70 -33.45 -8.33
N THR A 351 17.39 -34.18 -9.21
CA THR A 351 18.86 -34.09 -9.36
C THR A 351 19.26 -33.30 -10.59
N ASP A 352 18.40 -33.25 -11.61
CA ASP A 352 18.65 -32.57 -12.88
C ASP A 352 17.33 -32.43 -13.69
N ALA A 353 17.41 -31.89 -14.90
CA ALA A 353 16.26 -31.67 -15.77
C ALA A 353 15.57 -32.96 -16.27
N GLN A 354 16.27 -34.09 -16.31
CA GLN A 354 15.72 -35.39 -16.69
C GLN A 354 15.13 -36.15 -15.49
N HIS A 355 15.58 -35.81 -14.28
CA HIS A 355 15.09 -36.34 -13.01
C HIS A 355 14.61 -35.18 -12.12
N PRO A 356 13.48 -34.55 -12.43
CA PRO A 356 13.04 -33.32 -11.76
C PRO A 356 12.52 -33.53 -10.33
N GLY A 357 12.48 -34.77 -9.85
CA GLY A 357 11.80 -35.13 -8.61
C GLY A 357 10.29 -35.00 -8.75
N ASN A 358 9.58 -34.78 -7.65
CA ASN A 358 8.12 -34.66 -7.67
C ASN A 358 7.56 -33.53 -6.79
N ILE A 359 8.33 -32.46 -6.57
CA ILE A 359 7.86 -31.30 -5.79
C ILE A 359 6.57 -30.68 -6.34
N THR A 360 6.33 -30.78 -7.64
CA THR A 360 5.12 -30.27 -8.31
C THR A 360 3.85 -31.06 -7.98
N ASP A 361 3.96 -32.22 -7.32
CA ASP A 361 2.80 -32.92 -6.74
C ASP A 361 2.29 -32.20 -5.49
N LEU A 362 3.15 -31.41 -4.84
CA LEU A 362 2.88 -30.71 -3.60
C LEU A 362 2.72 -29.20 -3.79
N ILE A 363 3.53 -28.59 -4.64
CA ILE A 363 3.53 -27.14 -4.91
C ILE A 363 2.82 -26.86 -6.23
N ASP A 364 1.95 -25.85 -6.24
CA ASP A 364 1.12 -25.50 -7.39
C ASP A 364 1.97 -25.06 -8.59
N ASN A 365 2.89 -24.12 -8.36
CA ASN A 365 3.83 -23.65 -9.35
C ASN A 365 5.25 -23.52 -8.76
N ALA A 366 6.17 -24.37 -9.20
CA ALA A 366 7.55 -24.35 -8.71
C ALA A 366 8.29 -23.04 -9.03
N ASN A 367 7.98 -22.37 -10.15
CA ASN A 367 8.61 -21.10 -10.50
C ASN A 367 8.23 -19.99 -9.53
N GLN A 368 6.98 -19.95 -9.04
CA GLN A 368 6.55 -19.00 -8.02
C GLN A 368 7.44 -19.11 -6.79
N THR A 369 7.59 -20.33 -6.25
CA THR A 369 8.42 -20.58 -5.06
C THR A 369 9.89 -20.25 -5.33
N MET A 370 10.42 -20.63 -6.49
CA MET A 370 11.82 -20.37 -6.84
C MET A 370 12.11 -18.88 -7.02
N ILE A 371 11.21 -18.10 -7.61
CA ILE A 371 11.37 -16.64 -7.74
C ILE A 371 11.35 -15.97 -6.37
N GLN A 372 10.40 -16.37 -5.50
CA GLN A 372 10.33 -15.87 -4.12
C GLN A 372 11.64 -16.15 -3.37
N ALA A 373 12.11 -17.39 -3.39
CA ALA A 373 13.36 -17.79 -2.73
C ALA A 373 14.60 -17.10 -3.34
N ALA A 374 14.69 -17.02 -4.67
CA ALA A 374 15.82 -16.42 -5.36
C ALA A 374 15.94 -14.91 -5.05
N LEU A 375 14.84 -14.16 -5.04
CA LEU A 375 14.90 -12.74 -4.71
C LEU A 375 15.16 -12.49 -3.22
N ASN A 376 14.64 -13.34 -2.33
CA ASN A 376 14.99 -13.34 -0.91
C ASN A 376 16.51 -13.51 -0.72
N PHE A 377 17.11 -14.49 -1.41
CA PHE A 377 18.56 -14.73 -1.38
C PHE A 377 19.36 -13.57 -1.99
N LEU A 378 19.02 -13.13 -3.21
CA LEU A 378 19.76 -12.10 -3.94
C LEU A 378 19.70 -10.72 -3.27
N SER A 379 18.62 -10.41 -2.56
CA SER A 379 18.51 -9.17 -1.80
C SER A 379 19.18 -9.23 -0.43
N GLY A 380 19.62 -10.42 0.02
CA GLY A 380 20.14 -10.63 1.36
C GLY A 380 19.07 -10.46 2.43
N SER A 381 17.84 -10.95 2.20
CA SER A 381 16.74 -10.94 3.16
C SER A 381 16.99 -11.90 4.32
N TRP A 382 17.90 -11.55 5.22
CA TRP A 382 18.43 -12.48 6.23
C TRP A 382 17.36 -12.91 7.23
N ASP A 383 16.41 -12.05 7.60
CA ASP A 383 15.27 -12.42 8.44
C ASP A 383 14.11 -13.05 7.64
N GLY A 384 14.32 -13.34 6.35
CA GLY A 384 13.31 -13.84 5.43
C GLY A 384 13.23 -15.36 5.32
N PHE A 385 12.57 -15.83 4.26
CA PHE A 385 12.29 -17.25 4.06
C PHE A 385 13.56 -18.11 3.89
N TRP A 386 14.58 -17.59 3.21
CA TRP A 386 15.73 -18.39 2.78
C TRP A 386 16.76 -18.66 3.88
N TYR A 387 16.92 -17.74 4.85
CA TYR A 387 17.94 -17.83 5.90
C TYR A 387 17.33 -18.16 7.25
N GLN A 388 16.40 -17.34 7.78
CA GLN A 388 15.75 -17.60 9.07
C GLN A 388 14.50 -18.49 9.02
N ALA A 389 14.03 -18.89 7.83
CA ALA A 389 12.75 -19.57 7.67
C ALA A 389 11.57 -18.78 8.29
N SER A 390 11.50 -17.47 7.99
CA SER A 390 10.47 -16.55 8.48
C SER A 390 9.80 -15.80 7.32
N ASN A 391 8.81 -14.97 7.65
CA ASN A 391 8.20 -13.99 6.76
C ASN A 391 7.64 -14.56 5.44
N PHE A 392 6.97 -15.72 5.53
CA PHE A 392 6.27 -16.33 4.39
C PHE A 392 4.85 -16.73 4.73
N TYR A 393 3.99 -16.74 3.71
CA TYR A 393 2.70 -17.41 3.73
C TYR A 393 2.77 -18.70 2.91
N LEU A 394 2.10 -19.73 3.42
CA LEU A 394 1.84 -20.98 2.71
C LEU A 394 0.33 -21.20 2.63
N THR A 395 -0.22 -21.16 1.43
CA THR A 395 -1.67 -21.29 1.16
C THR A 395 -1.95 -22.60 0.44
N GLN A 396 -2.94 -23.35 0.91
CA GLN A 396 -3.45 -24.53 0.21
C GLN A 396 -4.55 -24.14 -0.79
N ASP A 397 -4.49 -24.68 -2.01
CA ASP A 397 -5.65 -24.76 -2.90
C ASP A 397 -6.41 -26.08 -2.65
N LEU A 398 -7.69 -25.99 -2.33
CA LEU A 398 -8.56 -27.11 -1.96
C LEU A 398 -8.99 -27.95 -3.17
N SER A 399 -8.86 -27.45 -4.40
CA SER A 399 -9.21 -28.22 -5.60
C SER A 399 -8.08 -29.16 -5.99
N SER A 400 -6.89 -28.59 -6.21
CA SER A 400 -5.66 -29.30 -6.60
C SER A 400 -4.96 -29.98 -5.42
N LYS A 401 -5.24 -29.55 -4.18
CA LYS A 401 -4.52 -29.93 -2.94
C LYS A 401 -3.06 -29.52 -2.91
N LYS A 402 -2.66 -28.63 -3.82
CA LYS A 402 -1.30 -28.08 -3.90
C LYS A 402 -1.17 -26.80 -3.08
N TRP A 403 0.07 -26.39 -2.86
CA TRP A 403 0.42 -25.26 -2.01
C TRP A 403 1.17 -24.18 -2.76
N THR A 404 0.95 -22.94 -2.37
CA THR A 404 1.61 -21.77 -2.93
C THR A 404 2.33 -21.01 -1.83
N LEU A 405 3.61 -20.69 -2.06
CA LEU A 405 4.43 -19.89 -1.17
C LEU A 405 4.50 -18.43 -1.66
N THR A 406 4.35 -17.49 -0.73
CA THR A 406 4.64 -16.07 -0.96
C THR A 406 5.42 -15.51 0.22
N THR A 407 6.30 -14.54 -0.02
CA THR A 407 7.06 -13.86 1.04
C THR A 407 6.61 -12.42 1.23
N PHE A 408 6.82 -11.89 2.42
CA PHE A 408 6.45 -10.52 2.84
C PHE A 408 7.51 -10.01 3.84
N ASP A 409 7.34 -8.81 4.43
CA ASP A 409 8.26 -8.25 5.44
C ASP A 409 9.70 -8.14 4.90
N PHE A 410 10.00 -7.06 4.19
CA PHE A 410 11.28 -6.90 3.48
C PHE A 410 12.06 -5.65 3.90
N ASP A 411 11.86 -5.19 5.12
CA ASP A 411 12.62 -4.09 5.72
C ASP A 411 14.11 -4.44 5.86
N GLU A 412 14.41 -5.70 6.18
CA GLU A 412 15.76 -6.22 6.37
C GLU A 412 16.37 -6.81 5.08
N THR A 413 16.37 -6.02 4.01
CA THR A 413 16.92 -6.38 2.69
C THR A 413 17.94 -5.36 2.18
N PHE A 414 18.60 -5.64 1.06
CA PHE A 414 19.55 -4.73 0.41
C PHE A 414 20.61 -4.17 1.38
N GLY A 415 21.22 -5.07 2.15
CA GLY A 415 22.27 -4.74 3.11
C GLY A 415 21.81 -4.13 4.44
N ASN A 416 20.50 -4.02 4.69
CA ASN A 416 19.99 -3.63 6.02
C ASN A 416 20.09 -4.81 7.00
N GLY A 417 20.60 -4.58 8.20
CA GLY A 417 20.63 -5.57 9.27
C GLY A 417 21.56 -6.78 9.06
N LEU A 418 22.27 -6.86 7.93
CA LEU A 418 23.29 -7.90 7.73
C LEU A 418 24.41 -7.71 8.76
N GLU A 419 24.55 -8.68 9.67
CA GLU A 419 25.73 -8.78 10.53
C GLU A 419 26.97 -9.00 9.65
N GLU A 420 28.14 -8.51 10.08
CA GLU A 420 29.36 -8.72 9.30
C GLU A 420 29.61 -10.23 9.13
N PRO A 421 29.90 -10.70 7.89
CA PRO A 421 30.03 -12.13 7.58
C PRO A 421 31.15 -12.85 8.32
#